data_AF-A0A267MN65-F1
#
_entry.id   AF-A0A267MN65-F1
#
_cell.length_a   1.000
_cell.length_b   1.000
_cell.length_c   1.000
_cell.angle_alpha   90.00
_cell.angle_beta   90.00
_cell.angle_gamma   90.00
#
_symmetry.space_group_name_H-M   'P 1'
#
loop_
_entity.id
_entity.type
_entity.pdbx_description
1 polymer ?
#
loop_
_entity_poly.entity_id
_entity_poly.type
_entity_poly.pdbx_seq_one_letter_code
_entity_poly.pdbx_strand_id
1 'polypeptide(L)'
;MLKRETAILFVIYSAGLILGEVIILKVDDIDSKRMMIHIKQAKGRKYRYTVLSDTALKILRQYAKEYRPKDWLFPGGNEGEHLHDRSVQKIFKRACEKAKIKKNATVHILRHSFATHLLEGGTDLRCAILERGYMCIASCSSGSGDPFFIPINQGDNPPVFRVFHDFGEDTDLILKEGMSLVAEKLSDFFRNAIV
;
A
#
# COMPACT_ATOMS: atom_id res chain seq x y z
N MET A 1 -11.44 -12.08 14.58
CA MET A 1 -11.46 -10.76 15.23
C MET A 1 -10.46 -9.86 14.51
N LEU A 2 -10.88 -8.69 14.04
CA LEU A 2 -10.01 -7.83 13.23
C LEU A 2 -9.16 -6.99 14.17
N LYS A 3 -7.83 -7.12 14.07
CA LYS A 3 -6.93 -6.35 14.91
C LYS A 3 -6.91 -4.89 14.47
N ARG A 4 -6.99 -3.96 15.42
CA ARG A 4 -6.85 -2.51 15.19
C ARG A 4 -5.66 -2.16 14.31
N GLU A 5 -4.53 -2.84 14.51
CA GLU A 5 -3.31 -2.66 13.73
C GLU A 5 -3.52 -2.89 12.24
N THR A 6 -4.32 -3.90 11.87
CA THR A 6 -4.65 -4.21 10.48
C THR A 6 -5.44 -3.07 9.85
N ALA A 7 -6.43 -2.52 10.57
CA ALA A 7 -7.23 -1.40 10.06
C ALA A 7 -6.36 -0.15 9.81
N ILE A 8 -5.46 0.17 10.74
CA ILE A 8 -4.54 1.31 10.60
C ILE A 8 -3.66 1.17 9.36
N LEU A 9 -2.94 0.06 9.23
CA LEU A 9 -2.03 -0.14 8.10
C LEU A 9 -2.77 -0.23 6.76
N PHE A 10 -3.95 -0.86 6.75
CA PHE A 10 -4.74 -1.01 5.54
C PHE A 10 -5.27 0.33 5.03
N VAL A 11 -5.74 1.23 5.90
CA VAL A 11 -6.22 2.56 5.47
C VAL A 11 -5.07 3.43 4.95
N ILE A 12 -3.89 3.36 5.57
CA ILE A 12 -2.69 4.04 5.06
C ILE A 12 -2.38 3.60 3.63
N TYR A 13 -2.37 2.29 3.41
CA TYR A 13 -2.08 1.68 2.12
C TYR A 13 -3.19 1.90 1.07
N SER A 14 -4.46 1.77 1.45
CA SER A 14 -5.57 1.80 0.48
C SER A 14 -6.05 3.21 0.13
N ALA A 15 -5.72 4.22 0.95
CA ALA A 15 -6.14 5.60 0.76
C ALA A 15 -4.96 6.59 0.62
N GLY A 16 -3.71 6.08 0.63
CA GLY A 16 -2.52 6.91 0.42
C GLY A 16 -2.26 7.94 1.50
N LEU A 17 -2.64 7.65 2.74
CA LEU A 17 -2.48 8.60 3.85
C LEU A 17 -1.01 8.70 4.26
N ILE A 18 -0.55 9.90 4.58
CA ILE A 18 0.70 10.06 5.33
C ILE A 18 0.46 9.74 6.81
N LEU A 19 1.56 9.43 7.52
CA LEU A 19 1.53 9.14 8.96
C LEU A 19 0.81 10.23 9.77
N GLY A 20 1.03 11.51 9.45
CA GLY A 20 0.39 12.63 10.13
C GLY A 20 -1.11 12.72 9.87
N GLU A 21 -1.60 12.27 8.71
CA GLU A 21 -3.02 12.32 8.34
C GLU A 21 -3.80 11.18 9.03
N VAL A 22 -3.26 9.96 9.03
CA VAL A 22 -3.96 8.81 9.62
C VAL A 22 -4.13 8.95 11.13
N ILE A 23 -3.16 9.56 11.83
CA ILE A 23 -3.23 9.67 13.29
C ILE A 23 -4.28 10.66 13.75
N ILE A 24 -4.61 11.68 12.96
CA ILE A 24 -5.62 12.70 13.27
C ILE A 24 -6.94 12.47 12.52
N LEU A 25 -7.13 11.31 11.88
CA LEU A 25 -8.34 11.04 11.12
C LEU A 25 -9.53 10.85 12.07
N LYS A 26 -10.66 11.51 11.81
CA LYS A 26 -11.90 11.37 12.60
C LYS A 26 -12.86 10.38 11.98
N VAL A 27 -13.81 9.88 12.77
CA VAL A 27 -14.89 9.01 12.28
C VAL A 27 -15.72 9.73 11.21
N ASP A 28 -16.04 11.00 11.45
CA ASP A 28 -16.81 11.85 10.54
C ASP A 28 -16.09 12.21 9.24
N ASP A 29 -14.80 11.89 9.12
CA ASP A 29 -14.05 12.08 7.88
C ASP A 29 -14.29 10.96 6.86
N ILE A 30 -14.92 9.85 7.27
CA ILE A 30 -15.26 8.72 6.40
C ILE A 30 -16.63 8.94 5.75
N ASP A 31 -16.65 9.36 4.48
CA ASP A 31 -17.89 9.45 3.70
C ASP A 31 -18.15 8.13 2.96
N SER A 32 -18.86 7.22 3.63
CA SER A 32 -19.24 5.94 3.05
C SER A 32 -20.32 6.02 1.96
N LYS A 33 -20.99 7.17 1.79
CA LYS A 33 -21.97 7.36 0.71
C LYS A 33 -21.27 7.74 -0.59
N ARG A 34 -20.24 8.58 -0.51
CA ARG A 34 -19.44 9.03 -1.64
C ARG A 34 -18.18 8.20 -1.88
N MET A 35 -17.90 7.22 -1.02
CA MET A 35 -16.69 6.39 -1.06
C MET A 35 -15.42 7.24 -1.05
N MET A 36 -15.37 8.19 -0.12
CA MET A 36 -14.27 9.15 0.02
C MET A 36 -13.86 9.34 1.48
N ILE A 37 -12.61 9.73 1.68
CA ILE A 37 -12.08 10.15 2.99
C ILE A 37 -11.71 11.63 2.91
N HIS A 38 -12.25 12.43 3.83
CA HIS A 38 -11.93 13.85 3.94
C HIS A 38 -10.71 14.07 4.83
N ILE A 39 -9.62 14.56 4.24
CA ILE A 39 -8.38 14.82 4.97
C ILE A 39 -8.29 16.29 5.38
N LYS A 40 -8.48 16.52 6.67
CA LYS A 40 -8.40 17.83 7.31
C LYS A 40 -6.96 18.12 7.75
N GLN A 41 -6.16 18.63 6.80
CA GLN A 41 -4.79 19.15 6.88
C GLN A 41 -3.60 18.18 7.03
N ALA A 42 -2.62 18.40 6.14
CA ALA A 42 -1.19 18.24 6.41
C ALA A 42 -0.48 19.53 5.91
N LYS A 43 0.37 20.13 6.75
CA LYS A 43 1.30 21.26 6.48
C LYS A 43 0.94 22.15 5.25
N GLY A 44 0.26 23.28 5.48
CA GLY A 44 -0.07 24.27 4.42
C GLY A 44 -1.55 24.57 4.20
N ARG A 45 -2.45 24.18 5.11
CA ARG A 45 -3.89 24.52 5.12
C ARG A 45 -4.68 24.12 3.86
N LYS A 46 -4.33 23.01 3.21
CA LYS A 46 -5.14 22.46 2.12
C LYS A 46 -5.90 21.23 2.60
N TYR A 47 -7.22 21.29 2.50
CA TYR A 47 -8.09 20.12 2.60
C TYR A 47 -7.98 19.32 1.31
N ARG A 48 -8.03 17.99 1.42
CA ARG A 48 -8.11 17.12 0.24
C ARG A 48 -9.06 15.96 0.51
N TYR A 49 -9.57 15.38 -0.56
CA TYR A 49 -10.22 14.09 -0.50
C TYR A 49 -9.29 13.01 -1.04
N THR A 50 -9.46 11.80 -0.53
CA THR A 50 -8.85 10.59 -1.09
C THR A 50 -9.90 9.50 -1.22
N VAL A 51 -9.57 8.45 -1.98
CA VAL A 51 -10.47 7.32 -2.24
C VAL A 51 -10.68 6.48 -0.98
N LEU A 52 -11.89 5.93 -0.85
CA LEU A 52 -12.21 4.87 0.10
C LEU A 52 -12.67 3.65 -0.71
N SER A 53 -11.88 2.57 -0.71
CA SER A 53 -12.30 1.34 -1.39
C SER A 53 -13.36 0.58 -0.58
N ASP A 54 -14.16 -0.25 -1.25
CA ASP A 54 -15.13 -1.13 -0.59
C ASP A 54 -14.48 -2.03 0.46
N THR A 55 -13.28 -2.53 0.18
CA THR A 55 -12.51 -3.34 1.13
C THR A 55 -12.09 -2.53 2.34
N ALA A 56 -11.63 -1.28 2.15
CA ALA A 56 -11.29 -0.39 3.26
C ALA A 56 -12.52 -0.10 4.13
N LEU A 57 -13.68 0.16 3.51
CA LEU A 57 -14.93 0.40 4.22
C LEU A 57 -15.38 -0.84 5.02
N LYS A 58 -15.26 -2.05 4.45
CA LYS A 58 -15.58 -3.32 5.15
C LYS A 58 -14.69 -3.49 6.40
N ILE A 59 -13.39 -3.27 6.25
CA ILE A 59 -12.41 -3.34 7.34
C ILE A 59 -12.73 -2.29 8.42
N LEU A 60 -13.02 -1.05 8.01
CA LEU A 60 -13.38 0.03 8.93
C LEU A 60 -14.69 -0.24 9.68
N ARG A 61 -15.69 -0.83 9.03
CA ARG A 61 -16.95 -1.22 9.69
C ARG A 61 -16.73 -2.33 10.72
N GLN A 62 -15.91 -3.33 10.40
CA GLN A 62 -15.56 -4.38 11.36
C GLN A 62 -14.79 -3.81 12.55
N TYR A 63 -13.83 -2.92 12.29
CA TYR A 63 -13.12 -2.18 13.32
C TYR A 63 -14.06 -1.34 14.20
N ALA A 64 -14.99 -0.58 13.60
CA ALA A 64 -15.91 0.27 14.34
C ALA A 64 -16.89 -0.53 15.22
N LYS A 65 -17.29 -1.73 14.78
CA LYS A 65 -18.13 -2.63 15.58
C LYS A 65 -17.43 -3.10 16.85
N GLU A 66 -16.13 -3.35 16.76
CA GLU A 66 -15.30 -3.90 17.84
C GLU A 66 -14.81 -2.80 18.80
N TYR A 67 -14.29 -1.69 18.26
CA TYR A 67 -13.62 -0.64 19.05
C TYR A 67 -14.50 0.58 19.34
N ARG A 68 -15.64 0.74 18.64
CA ARG A 68 -16.62 1.82 18.82
C ARG A 68 -15.98 3.22 18.98
N PRO A 69 -15.14 3.67 18.03
CA PRO A 69 -14.56 5.00 18.06
C PRO A 69 -15.66 6.07 18.03
N LYS A 70 -15.49 7.16 18.81
CA LYS A 70 -16.47 8.25 18.90
C LYS A 70 -16.04 9.52 18.17
N ASP A 71 -14.78 9.95 18.35
CA ASP A 71 -14.24 11.17 17.72
C ASP A 71 -13.11 10.81 16.75
N TRP A 72 -11.93 10.46 17.28
CA TRP A 72 -10.82 9.95 16.48
C TRP A 72 -11.14 8.56 15.94
N LEU A 73 -10.87 8.34 14.65
CA LEU A 73 -10.99 7.03 14.01
C LEU A 73 -10.06 6.02 14.69
N PHE A 74 -8.87 6.46 15.10
CA PHE A 74 -7.92 5.64 15.87
C PHE A 74 -7.55 6.35 17.18
N PRO A 75 -8.24 6.07 18.31
CA PRO A 75 -8.01 6.76 19.58
C PRO A 75 -6.65 6.40 20.23
N GLY A 76 -6.11 7.33 21.01
CA GLY A 76 -4.87 7.19 21.77
C GLY A 76 -4.99 6.28 22.98
N GLY A 77 -4.00 6.38 23.89
CA GLY A 77 -4.03 5.64 25.16
C GLY A 77 -4.99 6.26 26.17
N ASN A 78 -5.15 7.58 26.13
CA ASN A 78 -6.07 8.32 26.98
C ASN A 78 -7.33 8.74 26.22
N GLU A 79 -8.41 9.02 26.97
CA GLU A 79 -9.65 9.53 26.39
C GLU A 79 -9.43 10.91 25.75
N GLY A 80 -10.00 11.12 24.56
CA GLY A 80 -9.86 12.36 23.79
C GLY A 80 -8.54 12.52 23.05
N GLU A 81 -7.54 11.68 23.30
CA GLU A 81 -6.28 11.70 22.56
C GLU A 81 -6.37 10.90 21.26
N HIS A 82 -5.59 11.31 20.28
CA HIS A 82 -5.42 10.58 19.03
C HIS A 82 -4.21 9.63 19.11
N LEU A 83 -4.08 8.72 18.14
CA LEU A 83 -2.95 7.80 18.09
C LEU A 83 -1.62 8.57 17.93
N HIS A 84 -0.56 8.15 18.63
CA HIS A 84 0.78 8.70 18.40
C HIS A 84 1.46 8.11 17.16
N ASP A 85 2.25 8.93 16.49
CA ASP A 85 3.11 8.56 15.35
C ASP A 85 4.01 7.35 15.63
N ARG A 86 4.68 7.33 16.80
CA ARG A 86 5.54 6.23 17.24
C ARG A 86 4.77 4.92 17.39
N SER A 87 3.49 4.99 17.74
CA SER A 87 2.65 3.80 17.90
C SER A 87 2.39 3.15 16.54
N VAL A 88 2.06 3.92 15.51
CA VAL A 88 1.92 3.41 14.14
C VAL A 88 3.24 2.83 13.62
N GLN A 89 4.36 3.50 13.87
CA GLN A 89 5.67 2.99 13.46
C GLN A 89 6.01 1.66 14.15
N LYS A 90 5.72 1.53 15.46
CA LYS A 90 5.89 0.26 16.19
C LYS A 90 4.96 -0.84 15.66
N ILE A 91 3.71 -0.50 15.34
CA ILE A 91 2.75 -1.42 14.72
C ILE A 91 3.30 -1.95 13.39
N PHE A 92 3.77 -1.06 12.52
CA PHE A 92 4.34 -1.43 11.25
C PHE A 92 5.60 -2.28 11.40
N LYS A 93 6.53 -1.88 12.28
CA LYS A 93 7.74 -2.67 12.57
C LYS A 93 7.41 -4.09 13.02
N ARG A 94 6.44 -4.25 13.94
CA ARG A 94 5.97 -5.57 14.39
C ARG A 94 5.34 -6.39 13.25
N ALA A 95 4.63 -5.73 12.33
CA ALA A 95 4.09 -6.39 11.15
C ALA A 95 5.22 -6.89 10.23
N CYS A 96 6.25 -6.08 9.99
CA CYS A 96 7.44 -6.48 9.23
C CYS A 96 8.18 -7.64 9.90
N GLU A 97 8.39 -7.60 11.21
CA GLU A 97 9.04 -8.68 11.98
C GLU A 97 8.27 -10.00 11.86
N LYS A 98 6.93 -9.96 12.01
CA LYS A 98 6.07 -11.14 11.84
C LYS A 98 6.09 -11.69 10.42
N ALA A 99 6.16 -10.80 9.44
CA ALA A 99 6.28 -11.12 8.03
C ALA A 99 7.71 -11.47 7.60
N LYS A 100 8.68 -11.51 8.54
CA LYS A 100 10.11 -11.78 8.29
C LYS A 100 10.75 -10.84 7.25
N ILE A 101 10.23 -9.61 7.12
CA ILE A 101 10.78 -8.59 6.23
C ILE A 101 12.09 -8.05 6.84
N LYS A 102 13.22 -8.35 6.20
CA LYS A 102 14.57 -7.98 6.68
C LYS A 102 15.03 -6.59 6.21
N LYS A 103 14.30 -5.96 5.28
CA LYS A 103 14.61 -4.61 4.78
C LYS A 103 14.20 -3.57 5.81
N ASN A 104 14.96 -2.47 5.89
CA ASN A 104 14.60 -1.29 6.68
C ASN A 104 13.39 -0.57 6.05
N ALA A 105 12.20 -1.12 6.26
CA ALA A 105 10.94 -0.56 5.80
C ALA A 105 10.39 0.44 6.82
N THR A 106 9.80 1.53 6.32
CA THR A 106 9.06 2.50 7.14
C THR A 106 7.63 2.62 6.64
N VAL A 107 6.74 3.19 7.46
CA VAL A 107 5.32 3.41 7.11
C VAL A 107 5.15 4.16 5.79
N HIS A 108 6.12 5.00 5.41
CA HIS A 108 6.10 5.74 4.14
C HIS A 108 6.02 4.81 2.93
N ILE A 109 6.56 3.59 3.02
CA ILE A 109 6.53 2.63 1.92
C ILE A 109 5.10 2.21 1.56
N LEU A 110 4.18 2.14 2.53
CA LEU A 110 2.77 1.81 2.27
C LEU A 110 2.09 2.87 1.42
N ARG A 111 2.39 4.15 1.68
CA ARG A 111 1.90 5.26 0.87
C ARG A 111 2.58 5.30 -0.50
N HIS A 112 3.85 4.97 -0.58
CA HIS A 112 4.53 4.86 -1.86
C HIS A 112 3.88 3.77 -2.71
N SER A 113 3.62 2.58 -2.14
CA SER A 113 2.87 1.51 -2.79
C SER A 113 1.48 1.96 -3.23
N PHE A 114 0.75 2.78 -2.43
CA PHE A 114 -0.51 3.37 -2.90
C PHE A 114 -0.33 4.26 -4.12
N ALA A 115 0.65 5.16 -4.11
CA ALA A 115 0.89 6.07 -5.23
C ALA A 115 1.29 5.30 -6.49
N THR A 116 2.13 4.27 -6.33
CA THR A 116 2.44 3.31 -7.40
C THR A 116 1.14 2.65 -7.87
N HIS A 117 0.35 2.05 -6.98
CA HIS A 117 -0.91 1.37 -7.33
C HIS A 117 -1.97 2.30 -7.96
N LEU A 118 -1.97 3.59 -7.61
CA LEU A 118 -2.88 4.59 -8.18
C LEU A 118 -2.42 5.05 -9.57
N LEU A 119 -1.11 5.17 -9.79
CA LEU A 119 -0.53 5.36 -11.12
C LEU A 119 -0.69 4.10 -11.99
N GLU A 120 -0.66 2.92 -11.37
CA GLU A 120 -0.92 1.61 -11.98
C GLU A 120 -2.39 1.35 -12.28
N GLY A 121 -3.31 2.00 -11.55
CA GLY A 121 -4.74 2.01 -11.84
C GLY A 121 -5.11 2.72 -13.16
N GLY A 122 -4.10 3.20 -13.89
CA GLY A 122 -4.18 3.62 -15.29
C GLY A 122 -3.79 2.55 -16.31
N THR A 123 -3.54 1.28 -15.95
CA THR A 123 -3.34 0.21 -16.94
C THR A 123 -3.70 -1.17 -16.39
N ASP A 124 -4.70 -1.81 -17.03
CA ASP A 124 -5.26 -3.15 -16.81
C ASP A 124 -4.21 -4.25 -16.51
N LEU A 125 -3.02 -4.10 -17.08
CA LEU A 125 -1.94 -5.06 -17.06
C LEU A 125 -1.45 -5.47 -15.65
N ARG A 126 -1.21 -4.54 -14.72
CA ARG A 126 -0.60 -4.90 -13.43
C ARG A 126 -1.59 -5.58 -12.49
N CYS A 127 -2.88 -5.24 -12.59
CA CYS A 127 -3.97 -5.93 -11.89
C CYS A 127 -4.14 -7.36 -12.42
N ALA A 128 -4.17 -7.55 -13.73
CA ALA A 128 -4.31 -8.87 -14.34
C ALA A 128 -3.10 -9.79 -14.04
N ILE A 129 -1.90 -9.23 -13.93
CA ILE A 129 -0.68 -9.95 -13.52
C ILE A 129 -0.71 -10.30 -12.02
N LEU A 130 -1.30 -9.44 -11.18
CA LEU A 130 -1.49 -9.70 -9.74
C LEU A 130 -2.41 -10.90 -9.48
N GLU A 131 -3.53 -10.99 -10.20
CA GLU A 131 -4.44 -12.13 -10.13
C GLU A 131 -3.76 -13.45 -10.53
N ARG A 132 -2.76 -13.38 -11.41
CA ARG A 132 -1.93 -14.51 -11.83
C ARG A 132 -0.72 -14.76 -10.93
N GLY A 133 -0.62 -14.08 -9.78
CA GLY A 133 0.34 -14.38 -8.71
C GLY A 133 1.64 -13.58 -8.75
N TYR A 134 1.67 -12.43 -9.40
CA TYR A 134 2.86 -11.58 -9.53
C TYR A 134 2.61 -10.16 -9.02
N MET A 135 3.49 -9.66 -8.17
CA MET A 135 3.38 -8.32 -7.57
C MET A 135 4.37 -7.35 -8.21
N CYS A 136 3.89 -6.18 -8.64
CA CYS A 136 4.76 -5.11 -9.09
C CYS A 136 5.56 -4.55 -7.90
N ILE A 137 6.87 -4.37 -8.07
CA ILE A 137 7.77 -3.90 -7.00
C ILE A 137 8.49 -2.59 -7.34
N ALA A 138 8.56 -2.24 -8.62
CA ALA A 138 9.19 -1.02 -9.09
C ALA A 138 8.76 -0.71 -10.54
N SER A 139 8.84 0.55 -10.93
CA SER A 139 8.80 0.97 -12.33
C SER A 139 9.86 2.04 -12.55
N CYS A 140 10.60 1.95 -13.66
CA CYS A 140 11.66 2.91 -13.95
C CYS A 140 11.06 4.26 -14.38
N SER A 141 11.34 5.34 -13.65
CA SER A 141 10.88 6.69 -13.97
C SER A 141 11.76 7.43 -14.99
N SER A 142 12.91 6.87 -15.36
CA SER A 142 13.87 7.41 -16.34
C SER A 142 14.24 6.32 -17.36
N GLY A 143 13.39 6.13 -18.38
CA GLY A 143 13.52 5.07 -19.38
C GLY A 143 12.18 4.73 -20.04
N SER A 144 12.07 3.51 -20.59
CA SER A 144 10.85 2.97 -21.24
C SER A 144 9.61 2.91 -20.33
N GLY A 145 9.78 3.02 -19.00
CA GLY A 145 8.67 2.91 -18.05
C GLY A 145 8.32 1.46 -17.65
N ASP A 146 9.08 0.48 -18.12
CA ASP A 146 8.79 -0.93 -17.90
C ASP A 146 8.74 -1.30 -16.41
N PRO A 147 7.65 -1.94 -15.96
CA PRO A 147 7.53 -2.41 -14.59
C PRO A 147 8.32 -3.69 -14.29
N PHE A 148 8.70 -3.82 -13.03
CA PHE A 148 9.35 -5.00 -12.47
C PHE A 148 8.40 -5.73 -11.52
N PHE A 149 8.31 -7.05 -11.65
CA PHE A 149 7.42 -7.92 -10.90
C PHE A 149 8.16 -9.05 -10.19
N ILE A 150 7.56 -9.54 -9.10
CA ILE A 150 7.99 -10.76 -8.41
C ILE A 150 6.84 -11.75 -8.27
N PRO A 151 7.08 -13.06 -8.40
CA PRO A 151 6.08 -14.07 -8.04
C PRO A 151 5.86 -14.10 -6.51
N ILE A 152 4.60 -14.03 -6.10
CA ILE A 152 4.18 -13.92 -4.69
C ILE A 152 4.39 -15.24 -3.93
N ASN A 153 4.44 -16.36 -4.64
CA ASN A 153 4.51 -17.70 -4.07
C ASN A 153 5.94 -18.30 -4.03
N GLN A 154 6.99 -17.52 -4.30
CA GLN A 154 8.38 -18.02 -4.37
C GLN A 154 9.26 -17.64 -3.16
N GLY A 155 8.64 -17.35 -2.02
CA GLY A 155 9.35 -17.11 -0.75
C GLY A 155 9.98 -15.72 -0.63
N ASP A 156 10.93 -15.57 0.30
CA ASP A 156 11.43 -14.26 0.76
C ASP A 156 12.43 -13.58 -0.20
N ASN A 157 12.93 -14.29 -1.21
CA ASN A 157 13.92 -13.77 -2.16
C ASN A 157 13.65 -14.26 -3.59
N PRO A 158 12.48 -13.91 -4.17
CA PRO A 158 12.05 -14.43 -5.45
C PRO A 158 12.83 -13.78 -6.61
N PRO A 159 12.79 -14.37 -7.81
CA PRO A 159 13.29 -13.74 -9.03
C PRO A 159 12.51 -12.47 -9.38
N VAL A 160 13.18 -11.56 -10.09
CA VAL A 160 12.60 -10.30 -10.56
C VAL A 160 12.52 -10.32 -12.07
N PHE A 161 11.32 -10.07 -12.57
CA PHE A 161 11.03 -9.99 -14.00
C PHE A 161 10.72 -8.55 -14.39
N ARG A 162 11.16 -8.14 -15.58
CA ARG A 162 10.70 -6.91 -16.24
C ARG A 162 9.64 -7.29 -17.26
N VAL A 163 8.54 -6.56 -17.24
CA VAL A 163 7.49 -6.67 -18.24
C VAL A 163 7.63 -5.51 -19.21
N PHE A 164 7.72 -5.80 -20.50
CA PHE A 164 7.79 -4.78 -21.53
C PHE A 164 6.41 -4.16 -21.77
N HIS A 165 6.32 -2.83 -21.72
CA HIS A 165 5.07 -2.09 -21.92
C HIS A 165 4.53 -2.17 -23.37
N ASP A 166 5.36 -2.58 -24.33
CA ASP A 166 5.09 -2.63 -25.77
C ASP A 166 4.21 -3.83 -26.19
N PHE A 167 3.94 -4.79 -25.29
CA PHE A 167 3.24 -6.05 -25.61
C PHE A 167 1.69 -5.96 -25.61
N GLY A 168 1.11 -4.77 -25.39
CA GLY A 168 -0.34 -4.57 -25.36
C GLY A 168 -1.00 -4.96 -24.03
N GLU A 169 -2.28 -5.35 -24.06
CA GLU A 169 -3.09 -5.60 -22.85
C GLU A 169 -3.35 -7.11 -22.57
N ASP A 170 -3.00 -8.01 -23.49
CA ASP A 170 -3.19 -9.46 -23.31
C ASP A 170 -2.22 -10.03 -22.27
N THR A 171 -2.74 -10.32 -21.09
CA THR A 171 -1.92 -10.73 -19.96
C THR A 171 -1.28 -12.11 -20.12
N ASP A 172 -1.94 -13.05 -20.80
CA ASP A 172 -1.40 -14.40 -20.97
C ASP A 172 -0.23 -14.39 -21.98
N LEU A 173 -0.34 -13.58 -23.03
CA LEU A 173 0.75 -13.34 -23.95
C LEU A 173 1.93 -12.66 -23.25
N ILE A 174 1.66 -11.69 -22.36
CA ILE A 174 2.71 -10.97 -21.63
C ILE A 174 3.46 -11.87 -20.66
N LEU A 175 2.77 -12.74 -19.93
CA LEU A 175 3.45 -13.70 -19.05
C LEU A 175 4.30 -14.72 -19.81
N LYS A 176 3.93 -15.02 -21.05
CA LYS A 176 4.63 -16.01 -21.88
C LYS A 176 5.80 -15.42 -22.67
N GLU A 177 5.64 -14.21 -23.20
CA GLU A 177 6.56 -13.63 -24.19
C GLU A 177 7.00 -12.20 -23.85
N GLY A 178 6.23 -11.49 -23.01
CA GLY A 178 6.49 -10.11 -22.60
C GLY A 178 7.27 -9.95 -21.28
N MET A 179 7.72 -11.05 -20.66
CA MET A 179 8.53 -11.06 -19.44
C MET A 179 9.99 -11.41 -19.73
N SER A 180 10.90 -10.64 -19.15
CA SER A 180 12.33 -10.96 -19.11
C SER A 180 12.82 -11.08 -17.68
N LEU A 181 13.62 -12.10 -17.39
CA LEU A 181 14.28 -12.23 -16.08
C LEU A 181 15.39 -11.18 -15.98
N VAL A 182 15.35 -10.37 -14.93
CA VAL A 182 16.33 -9.29 -14.67
C VAL A 182 17.26 -9.66 -13.52
N ALA A 183 16.76 -10.42 -12.55
CA ALA A 183 17.57 -10.95 -11.48
C ALA A 183 16.99 -12.30 -11.00
N GLU A 184 17.86 -13.27 -10.78
CA GLU A 184 17.51 -14.56 -10.15
C GLU A 184 16.99 -14.39 -8.72
N LYS A 185 17.37 -13.28 -8.06
CA LYS A 185 17.00 -12.96 -6.68
C LYS A 185 16.69 -11.48 -6.52
N LEU A 186 15.64 -11.18 -5.78
CA LEU A 186 15.24 -9.82 -5.39
C LEU A 186 16.37 -9.07 -4.68
N SER A 187 17.18 -9.77 -3.88
CA SER A 187 18.37 -9.20 -3.24
C SER A 187 19.41 -8.68 -4.23
N ASP A 188 19.52 -9.31 -5.40
CA ASP A 188 20.54 -8.99 -6.40
C ASP A 188 20.06 -7.82 -7.28
N PHE A 189 18.76 -7.79 -7.57
CA PHE A 189 18.10 -6.63 -8.19
C PHE A 189 18.35 -5.33 -7.41
N PHE A 190 18.22 -5.36 -6.08
CA PHE A 190 18.47 -4.17 -5.26
C PHE A 190 19.96 -3.85 -5.07
N ARG A 191 20.87 -4.82 -5.20
CA ARG A 191 22.32 -4.55 -5.13
C ARG A 191 22.82 -3.74 -6.33
N ASN A 192 22.24 -3.97 -7.50
CA ASN A 192 22.64 -3.30 -8.74
C ASN A 192 21.95 -1.93 -8.96
N ALA A 193 20.94 -1.59 -8.16
CA ALA A 193 20.23 -0.31 -8.22
C ALA A 193 20.85 0.81 -7.34
N ILE A 194 22.00 0.53 -6.69
CA ILE A 194 22.68 1.43 -5.73
C ILE A 194 24.03 1.94 -6.28
N VAL A 195 24.32 1.74 -7.57
CA VAL A 195 25.50 2.33 -8.24
C VAL A 195 25.06 3.46 -9.16
#